data_AF-A0A2A4R9L3-F1
#
_entry.id   AF-A0A2A4R9L3-F1
#
_cell.length_a   1.000
_cell.length_b   1.000
_cell.length_c   1.000
_cell.angle_alpha   90.00
_cell.angle_beta   90.00
_cell.angle_gamma   90.00
#
_symmetry.space_group_name_H-M   'P 1'
#
loop_
_entity.id
_entity.type
_entity.pdbx_description
1 polymer ?
#
loop_
_entity_poly.entity_id
_entity_poly.type
_entity_poly.pdbx_seq_one_letter_code
_entity_poly.pdbx_strand_id
1 'polypeptide(L)'
;MQNRNKDYLAAALIVVGVIIVYLFPQATPWISNLAKFGILGGMVVFLVRTHRAVRAFLYAPQTDETKQGEVEMRLLIQTMGIIARADGKIEDSEIDTICEIHARMFGINLNKEEVEEILSELGSPIEILGSLGRNKSKISPLMKQKIIQACHLVIISDLDIDDKESAQIGAIGLALGFSATEIKEMVALAEI
;
A
#
# COMPACT_ATOMS: atom_id res chain seq x y z
N MET A 1 -16.80 -8.39 -19.93
CA MET A 1 -16.52 -9.71 -20.57
C MET A 1 -16.29 -9.68 -22.09
N GLN A 2 -16.83 -8.73 -22.85
CA GLN A 2 -16.76 -8.69 -24.33
C GLN A 2 -15.35 -8.55 -24.94
N ASN A 3 -14.34 -8.12 -24.16
CA ASN A 3 -12.99 -7.86 -24.68
C ASN A 3 -12.08 -9.09 -24.78
N ARG A 4 -12.34 -10.15 -24.01
CA ARG A 4 -11.53 -11.38 -23.99
C ARG A 4 -11.64 -12.18 -25.29
N ASN A 5 -12.81 -12.20 -25.92
CA ASN A 5 -13.03 -12.98 -27.16
C ASN A 5 -12.20 -12.49 -28.35
N LYS A 6 -11.85 -11.19 -28.38
CA LYS A 6 -11.02 -10.61 -29.44
C LYS A 6 -9.54 -11.00 -29.32
N ASP A 7 -9.07 -11.31 -28.11
CA ASP A 7 -7.68 -11.73 -27.86
C ASP A 7 -7.42 -13.14 -28.36
N TYR A 8 -8.36 -14.05 -28.09
CA TYR A 8 -8.30 -15.41 -28.60
C TYR A 8 -8.36 -15.46 -30.13
N LEU A 9 -9.11 -14.56 -30.77
CA LEU A 9 -9.16 -14.47 -32.23
C LEU A 9 -7.82 -14.00 -32.83
N ALA A 10 -7.18 -13.00 -32.25
CA ALA A 10 -5.88 -12.52 -32.74
C ALA A 10 -4.77 -13.58 -32.57
N ALA A 11 -4.73 -14.23 -31.39
CA ALA A 11 -3.79 -15.32 -31.14
C ALA A 11 -4.06 -16.54 -32.05
N ALA A 12 -5.34 -16.90 -32.25
CA ALA A 12 -5.71 -18.00 -33.14
C ALA A 12 -5.30 -17.71 -34.59
N LEU A 13 -5.46 -16.48 -35.08
CA LEU A 13 -5.03 -16.10 -36.44
C LEU A 13 -3.52 -16.21 -36.63
N ILE A 14 -2.73 -15.84 -35.62
CA ILE A 14 -1.26 -15.99 -35.65
C ILE A 14 -0.89 -17.46 -35.69
N VAL A 15 -1.45 -18.28 -34.79
CA VAL A 15 -1.15 -19.72 -34.70
C VAL A 15 -1.56 -20.45 -35.98
N VAL A 16 -2.77 -20.21 -36.50
CA VAL A 16 -3.26 -20.82 -37.74
C VAL A 16 -2.42 -20.38 -38.94
N GLY A 17 -2.04 -19.10 -39.02
CA GLY A 17 -1.16 -18.59 -40.09
C GLY A 17 0.21 -19.26 -40.09
N VAL A 18 0.84 -19.42 -38.92
CA VAL A 18 2.13 -20.11 -38.78
C VAL A 18 2.01 -21.58 -39.16
N ILE A 19 0.95 -22.27 -38.72
CA ILE A 19 0.70 -23.68 -39.06
C ILE A 19 0.54 -23.87 -40.58
N ILE A 20 -0.23 -23.01 -41.25
CA ILE A 20 -0.44 -23.11 -42.71
C ILE A 20 0.88 -22.91 -43.47
N VAL A 21 1.69 -21.92 -43.07
CA VAL A 21 2.98 -21.64 -43.72
C VAL A 21 3.98 -22.80 -43.53
N TYR A 22 3.96 -23.46 -42.37
CA TYR A 22 4.92 -24.52 -42.05
C TYR A 22 4.51 -25.90 -42.58
N LEU A 23 3.21 -26.24 -42.54
CA LEU A 23 2.71 -27.56 -42.95
C LEU A 23 2.44 -27.68 -44.45
N PHE A 24 2.24 -26.56 -45.16
CA PHE A 24 1.92 -26.57 -46.59
C PHE A 24 2.89 -25.69 -47.41
N PRO A 25 4.19 -26.04 -47.44
CA PRO A 25 5.20 -25.26 -48.17
C PRO A 25 4.98 -25.24 -49.69
N GLN A 26 4.20 -26.19 -50.23
CA GLN A 26 3.81 -26.25 -51.65
C GLN A 26 2.43 -25.64 -51.94
N ALA A 27 1.82 -24.95 -50.98
CA ALA A 27 0.58 -24.21 -51.25
C ALA A 27 0.80 -23.19 -52.38
N THR A 28 -0.22 -23.00 -53.21
CA THR A 28 -0.16 -22.05 -54.32
C THR A 28 0.25 -20.65 -53.84
N PRO A 29 1.05 -19.89 -54.62
CA PRO A 29 1.69 -18.64 -54.17
C PRO A 29 0.75 -17.62 -53.53
N TRP A 30 -0.52 -17.57 -53.99
CA TRP A 30 -1.53 -16.67 -53.46
C TRP A 30 -1.97 -17.00 -52.01
N ILE A 31 -2.00 -18.28 -51.63
CA ILE A 31 -2.33 -18.73 -50.26
C ILE A 31 -1.21 -18.37 -49.30
N SER A 32 0.04 -18.59 -49.70
CA SER A 32 1.23 -18.21 -48.91
C SER A 32 1.27 -16.69 -48.66
N ASN A 33 0.96 -15.87 -49.67
CA ASN A 33 0.94 -14.42 -49.51
C ASN A 33 -0.17 -13.96 -48.56
N LEU A 34 -1.39 -14.52 -48.67
CA LEU A 34 -2.49 -14.24 -47.74
C LEU A 34 -2.14 -14.61 -46.29
N ALA A 35 -1.51 -15.76 -46.07
CA ALA A 35 -1.08 -16.19 -44.74
C ALA A 35 -0.05 -15.22 -44.13
N LYS A 36 0.92 -14.74 -44.92
CA LYS A 36 1.91 -13.75 -44.47
C LYS A 36 1.26 -12.42 -44.06
N PHE A 37 0.30 -11.93 -44.84
CA PHE A 37 -0.46 -10.72 -44.48
C PHE A 37 -1.29 -10.92 -43.21
N GLY A 38 -1.89 -12.11 -43.02
CA GLY A 38 -2.61 -12.46 -41.80
C GLY A 38 -1.72 -12.43 -40.55
N ILE A 39 -0.51 -13.00 -40.64
CA ILE A 39 0.47 -12.98 -39.54
C ILE A 39 0.89 -11.55 -39.22
N LEU A 40 1.22 -10.76 -40.24
CA LEU A 40 1.66 -9.37 -40.05
C LEU A 40 0.55 -8.51 -39.40
N GLY A 41 -0.68 -8.66 -39.88
CA GLY A 41 -1.85 -7.98 -39.32
C GLY A 41 -2.13 -8.39 -37.86
N GLY A 42 -2.06 -9.68 -37.57
CA GLY A 42 -2.20 -10.21 -36.20
C GLY A 42 -1.14 -9.66 -35.25
N MET A 43 0.11 -9.60 -35.70
CA MET A 43 1.23 -9.08 -34.91
C MET A 43 1.09 -7.59 -34.60
N VAL A 44 0.64 -6.77 -35.56
CA VAL A 44 0.39 -5.34 -35.33
C VAL A 44 -0.73 -5.14 -34.30
N VAL A 45 -1.84 -5.87 -34.42
CA VAL A 45 -2.95 -5.80 -33.45
C VAL A 45 -2.48 -6.22 -32.05
N PHE A 46 -1.69 -7.29 -31.98
CA PHE A 46 -1.10 -7.76 -30.72
C PHE A 46 -0.23 -6.69 -30.07
N LEU A 47 0.71 -6.09 -30.82
CA LEU A 47 1.61 -5.04 -30.33
C LEU A 47 0.88 -3.78 -29.86
N VAL A 48 -0.11 -3.31 -30.61
CA VAL A 48 -0.92 -2.14 -30.20
C VAL A 48 -1.67 -2.44 -28.90
N ARG A 49 -2.14 -3.67 -28.72
CA ARG A 49 -2.91 -4.06 -27.55
C ARG A 49 -2.03 -4.30 -26.32
N THR A 50 -0.90 -4.97 -26.46
CA THR A 50 0.07 -5.11 -25.36
C THR A 50 0.58 -3.76 -24.91
N HIS A 51 0.88 -2.85 -25.85
CA HIS A 51 1.26 -1.48 -25.50
C HIS A 51 0.14 -0.73 -24.76
N ARG A 52 -1.14 -0.89 -25.16
CA ARG A 52 -2.27 -0.32 -24.41
C ARG A 52 -2.44 -0.94 -23.02
N ALA A 53 -2.25 -2.25 -22.87
CA ALA A 53 -2.34 -2.93 -21.58
C ALA A 53 -1.21 -2.50 -20.64
N VAL A 54 0.02 -2.41 -21.16
CA VAL A 54 1.18 -1.91 -20.42
C VAL A 54 0.96 -0.44 -20.02
N ARG A 55 0.44 0.40 -20.92
CA ARG A 55 0.08 1.78 -20.55
C ARG A 55 -1.03 1.82 -19.51
N ALA A 56 -2.06 0.98 -19.62
CA ALA A 56 -3.12 0.92 -18.62
C ALA A 56 -2.60 0.45 -17.25
N PHE A 57 -1.55 -0.38 -17.22
CA PHE A 57 -0.90 -0.81 -15.99
C PHE A 57 0.03 0.27 -15.41
N LEU A 58 0.87 0.89 -16.24
CA LEU A 58 1.82 1.94 -15.83
C LEU A 58 1.15 3.28 -15.53
N TYR A 59 0.04 3.57 -16.20
CA TYR A 59 -0.77 4.78 -16.02
C TYR A 59 -2.14 4.45 -15.42
N ALA A 60 -2.28 3.30 -14.76
CA ALA A 60 -3.42 3.12 -13.87
C ALA A 60 -3.37 4.28 -12.88
N PRO A 61 -4.41 5.14 -12.81
CA PRO A 61 -4.46 6.16 -11.79
C PRO A 61 -4.31 5.44 -10.46
N GLN A 62 -3.32 5.81 -9.67
CA GLN A 62 -3.23 5.40 -8.27
C GLN A 62 -4.62 5.66 -7.66
N THR A 63 -5.33 4.58 -7.39
CA THR A 63 -6.73 4.59 -6.97
C THR A 63 -6.82 5.29 -5.62
N ASP A 64 -8.00 5.79 -5.24
CA ASP A 64 -8.19 6.43 -3.93
C ASP A 64 -7.70 5.54 -2.76
N GLU A 65 -7.64 4.22 -2.95
CA GLU A 65 -7.06 3.24 -2.03
C GLU A 65 -5.58 3.45 -1.73
N THR A 66 -4.73 3.78 -2.73
CA THR A 66 -3.30 4.04 -2.47
C THR A 66 -3.11 5.32 -1.68
N LYS A 67 -3.91 6.36 -1.97
CA LYS A 67 -3.87 7.62 -1.20
C LYS A 67 -4.37 7.43 0.23
N GLN A 68 -5.38 6.60 0.42
CA GLN A 68 -5.86 6.27 1.76
C GLN A 68 -4.80 5.50 2.56
N GLY A 69 -4.14 4.51 1.94
CA GLY A 69 -3.06 3.76 2.55
C GLY A 69 -1.88 4.65 2.97
N GLU A 70 -1.48 5.60 2.13
CA GLU A 70 -0.44 6.58 2.47
C GLU A 70 -0.83 7.47 3.67
N VAL A 71 -2.08 7.93 3.72
CA VAL A 71 -2.58 8.74 4.85
C VAL A 71 -2.61 7.92 6.15
N GLU A 72 -3.08 6.67 6.08
CA GLU A 72 -3.12 5.76 7.22
C GLU A 72 -1.71 5.46 7.74
N MET A 73 -0.76 5.15 6.85
CA MET A 73 0.64 4.92 7.18
C MET A 73 1.28 6.14 7.85
N ARG A 74 1.07 7.33 7.26
CA ARG A 74 1.62 8.58 7.81
C ARG A 74 1.07 8.87 9.20
N LEU A 75 -0.24 8.71 9.41
CA LEU A 75 -0.85 8.90 10.73
C LEU A 75 -0.36 7.88 11.76
N LEU A 76 -0.14 6.63 11.34
CA LEU A 76 0.44 5.59 12.19
C LEU A 76 1.86 5.95 12.65
N ILE A 77 2.73 6.35 11.72
CA ILE A 77 4.12 6.73 12.07
C ILE A 77 4.14 7.99 12.92
N GLN A 78 3.34 9.01 12.57
CA GLN A 78 3.26 10.24 13.37
C GLN A 78 2.74 10.00 14.79
N THR A 79 1.81 9.06 14.98
CA THR A 79 1.32 8.73 16.32
C THR A 79 2.34 7.98 17.16
N MET A 80 3.08 7.04 16.57
CA MET A 80 4.25 6.44 17.23
C MET A 80 5.29 7.49 17.59
N GLY A 81 5.56 8.43 16.68
CA GLY A 81 6.50 9.54 16.91
C GLY A 81 6.10 10.50 18.03
N ILE A 82 4.80 10.73 18.27
CA ILE A 82 4.34 11.52 19.42
C ILE A 82 4.73 10.85 20.74
N ILE A 83 4.56 9.53 20.81
CA ILE A 83 4.84 8.74 22.00
C ILE A 83 6.35 8.71 22.24
N ALA A 84 7.13 8.40 21.21
CA ALA A 84 8.58 8.35 21.29
C ALA A 84 9.20 9.71 21.68
N ARG A 85 8.61 10.82 21.21
CA ARG A 85 9.06 12.19 21.49
C ARG A 85 8.67 12.69 22.89
N ALA A 86 9.06 11.97 23.94
CA ALA A 86 8.76 12.35 25.33
C ALA A 86 9.52 13.62 25.76
N ASP A 87 10.75 13.82 25.30
CA ASP A 87 11.64 14.92 25.70
C ASP A 87 11.74 16.08 24.67
N GLY A 88 11.02 15.96 23.56
CA GLY A 88 11.01 16.92 22.48
C GLY A 88 11.95 16.61 21.32
N LYS A 89 12.76 15.56 21.40
CA LYS A 89 13.57 15.01 20.30
C LYS A 89 13.17 13.57 20.01
N ILE A 90 13.56 13.10 18.82
CA ILE A 90 13.44 11.70 18.44
C ILE A 90 14.84 11.21 18.16
N GLU A 91 15.28 10.19 18.89
CA GLU A 91 16.60 9.58 18.71
C GLU A 91 16.59 8.49 17.62
N ASP A 92 17.76 8.20 17.05
CA ASP A 92 17.90 7.18 16.00
C ASP A 92 17.40 5.81 16.46
N SER A 93 17.53 5.50 17.76
CA SER A 93 17.03 4.27 18.38
C SER A 93 15.50 4.20 18.41
N GLU A 94 14.81 5.32 18.63
CA GLU A 94 13.35 5.38 18.59
C GLU A 94 12.84 5.14 17.17
N ILE A 95 13.55 5.66 16.16
CA ILE A 95 13.24 5.41 14.76
C ILE A 95 13.40 3.92 14.43
N ASP A 96 14.47 3.29 14.94
CA ASP A 96 14.70 1.85 14.77
C ASP A 96 13.56 1.03 15.42
N THR A 97 13.13 1.42 16.63
CA THR A 97 11.97 0.84 17.32
C THR A 97 10.68 0.96 16.51
N ILE A 98 10.41 2.14 15.93
CA ILE A 98 9.24 2.37 15.07
C ILE A 98 9.27 1.46 13.83
N CYS A 99 10.45 1.31 13.20
CA CYS A 99 10.63 0.42 12.06
C CYS A 99 10.38 -1.04 12.44
N GLU A 100 10.90 -1.49 13.59
CA GLU A 100 10.72 -2.85 14.09
C GLU A 100 9.25 -3.14 14.41
N ILE A 101 8.58 -2.24 15.12
CA ILE A 101 7.15 -2.37 15.44
C ILE A 101 6.33 -2.46 14.17
N HIS A 102 6.59 -1.60 13.20
CA HIS A 102 5.89 -1.65 11.91
C HIS A 102 6.12 -2.99 11.20
N ALA A 103 7.37 -3.44 11.11
CA ALA A 103 7.72 -4.72 10.50
C ALA A 103 7.01 -5.90 11.19
N ARG A 104 6.97 -5.91 12.51
CA ARG A 104 6.29 -6.95 13.31
C ARG A 104 4.78 -6.94 13.09
N MET A 105 4.16 -5.77 12.99
CA MET A 105 2.70 -5.64 12.89
C MET A 105 2.16 -5.91 11.48
N PHE A 106 2.92 -5.52 10.44
CA PHE A 106 2.44 -5.52 9.05
C PHE A 106 3.22 -6.49 8.14
N GLY A 107 4.35 -7.04 8.60
CA GLY A 107 5.22 -7.90 7.79
C GLY A 107 5.97 -7.14 6.69
N ILE A 108 6.06 -5.81 6.81
CA ILE A 108 6.68 -4.92 5.83
C ILE A 108 7.73 -4.07 6.54
N ASN A 109 8.98 -4.13 6.08
CA ASN A 109 10.04 -3.28 6.58
C ASN A 109 9.89 -1.88 5.96
N LEU A 110 9.86 -0.84 6.80
CA LEU A 110 9.96 0.55 6.34
C LEU A 110 11.42 0.92 6.18
N ASN A 111 11.65 1.87 5.27
CA ASN A 111 12.95 2.49 5.18
C ASN A 111 13.13 3.53 6.30
N LYS A 112 14.31 3.55 6.94
CA LYS A 112 14.61 4.50 8.02
C LYS A 112 14.47 5.94 7.55
N GLU A 113 14.98 6.26 6.36
CA GLU A 113 14.88 7.61 5.81
C GLU A 113 13.43 8.03 5.52
N GLU A 114 12.53 7.08 5.20
CA GLU A 114 11.11 7.36 5.00
C GLU A 114 10.40 7.66 6.32
N VAL A 115 10.75 6.92 7.38
CA VAL A 115 10.25 7.20 8.73
C VAL A 115 10.75 8.55 9.22
N GLU A 116 12.04 8.85 9.03
CA GLU A 116 12.64 10.16 9.34
C GLU A 116 11.95 11.30 8.58
N GLU A 117 11.68 11.14 7.28
CA GLU A 117 10.97 12.14 6.49
C GLU A 117 9.58 12.41 7.07
N ILE A 118 8.82 11.36 7.41
CA ILE A 118 7.47 11.50 7.99
C ILE A 118 7.51 12.16 9.37
N LEU A 119 8.51 11.80 10.20
CA LEU A 119 8.71 12.37 11.52
C LEU A 119 9.28 13.79 11.48
N SER A 120 9.96 14.19 10.40
CA SER A 120 10.43 15.57 10.21
C SER A 120 9.27 16.56 10.03
N GLU A 121 8.12 16.07 9.56
CA GLU A 121 6.88 16.83 9.44
C GLU A 121 6.01 16.80 10.72
N LEU A 122 6.52 16.19 11.80
CA LEU A 122 5.79 16.03 13.05
C LEU A 122 5.55 17.39 13.70
N GLY A 123 4.31 17.85 13.61
CA GLY A 123 3.83 19.03 14.30
C GLY A 123 3.75 18.85 15.82
N SER A 124 3.11 19.80 16.49
CA SER A 124 2.78 19.65 17.90
C SER A 124 1.83 18.45 18.13
N PRO A 125 1.86 17.79 19.30
CA PRO A 125 0.91 16.72 19.61
C PRO A 125 -0.55 17.10 19.38
N ILE A 126 -0.90 18.36 19.66
CA ILE A 126 -2.26 18.91 19.46
C ILE A 126 -2.64 18.93 17.97
N GLU A 127 -1.73 19.30 17.07
CA GLU A 127 -1.99 19.35 15.63
C GLU A 127 -2.25 17.95 15.07
N ILE A 128 -1.51 16.95 15.56
CA ILE A 128 -1.64 15.57 15.11
C ILE A 128 -2.92 14.94 15.67
N LEU A 129 -3.25 15.17 16.95
CA LEU A 129 -4.55 14.78 17.51
C LEU A 129 -5.71 15.43 16.74
N GLY A 130 -5.55 16.70 16.36
CA GLY A 130 -6.49 17.38 15.47
C GLY A 130 -6.57 16.72 14.08
N SER A 131 -5.45 16.31 13.51
CA SER A 131 -5.38 15.59 12.23
C SER A 131 -6.08 14.23 12.28
N LEU A 132 -5.84 13.44 13.34
CA LEU A 132 -6.53 12.17 13.60
C LEU A 132 -8.04 12.40 13.70
N GLY A 133 -8.46 13.39 14.48
CA GLY A 133 -9.89 13.71 14.65
C GLY A 133 -10.56 14.10 13.33
N ARG A 134 -9.88 14.87 12.46
CA ARG A 134 -10.38 15.24 11.12
C ARG A 134 -10.43 14.06 10.16
N ASN A 135 -9.47 13.14 10.23
CA ASN A 135 -9.36 12.00 9.33
C ASN A 135 -10.03 10.73 9.86
N LYS A 136 -10.60 10.73 11.07
CA LYS A 136 -11.15 9.53 11.73
C LYS A 136 -12.17 8.75 10.91
N SER A 137 -12.91 9.39 10.00
CA SER A 137 -13.89 8.73 9.13
C SER A 137 -13.26 8.06 7.91
N LYS A 138 -12.03 8.46 7.57
CA LYS A 138 -11.25 7.94 6.44
C LYS A 138 -10.29 6.82 6.86
N ILE A 139 -10.00 6.69 8.16
CA ILE A 139 -9.16 5.62 8.71
C ILE A 139 -10.03 4.38 8.91
N SER A 140 -9.61 3.25 8.35
CA SER A 140 -10.30 1.97 8.52
C SER A 140 -10.37 1.58 10.00
N PRO A 141 -11.46 0.95 10.47
CA PRO A 141 -11.58 0.53 11.88
C PRO A 141 -10.42 -0.35 12.37
N LEU A 142 -9.92 -1.24 11.49
CA LEU A 142 -8.77 -2.07 11.77
C LEU A 142 -7.50 -1.22 11.97
N MET A 143 -7.25 -0.24 11.09
CA MET A 143 -6.09 0.64 11.22
C MET A 143 -6.14 1.47 12.50
N LYS A 144 -7.33 1.93 12.92
CA LYS A 144 -7.47 2.63 14.20
C LYS A 144 -7.02 1.79 15.39
N GLN A 145 -7.37 0.50 15.40
CA GLN A 145 -6.90 -0.45 16.41
C GLN A 145 -5.38 -0.60 16.35
N LYS A 146 -4.84 -0.76 15.13
CA LYS A 146 -3.40 -0.91 14.92
C LYS A 146 -2.61 0.32 15.38
N ILE A 147 -3.13 1.53 15.18
CA ILE A 147 -2.51 2.76 15.71
C ILE A 147 -2.35 2.68 17.24
N ILE A 148 -3.40 2.30 17.97
CA ILE A 148 -3.33 2.20 19.43
C ILE A 148 -2.36 1.11 19.89
N GLN A 149 -2.40 -0.05 19.23
CA GLN A 149 -1.48 -1.15 19.52
C GLN A 149 -0.02 -0.75 19.26
N ALA A 150 0.26 -0.09 18.13
CA ALA A 150 1.59 0.38 17.79
C ALA A 150 2.13 1.39 18.80
N CYS A 151 1.31 2.38 19.20
CA CYS A 151 1.68 3.33 20.24
C CYS A 151 2.01 2.64 21.58
N HIS A 152 1.23 1.62 21.96
CA HIS A 152 1.52 0.85 23.17
C HIS A 152 2.84 0.07 23.07
N LEU A 153 3.10 -0.54 21.90
CA LEU A 153 4.35 -1.24 21.65
C LEU A 153 5.58 -0.32 21.73
N VAL A 154 5.45 0.96 21.35
CA VAL A 154 6.51 1.96 21.52
C VAL A 154 6.78 2.18 23.00
N ILE A 155 5.75 2.45 23.81
CA ILE A 155 5.91 2.67 25.26
C ILE A 155 6.64 1.52 25.95
N ILE A 156 6.24 0.27 25.68
CA ILE A 156 6.84 -0.89 26.37
C ILE A 156 8.29 -1.15 25.94
N SER A 157 8.72 -0.59 24.80
CA SER A 157 10.08 -0.74 24.30
C SER A 157 11.11 -0.02 25.17
N ASP A 158 10.71 1.08 25.82
CA ASP A 158 11.60 1.91 26.62
C ASP A 158 11.77 1.44 28.07
N LEU A 159 11.09 0.33 28.44
CA LEU A 159 11.12 -0.34 29.76
C LEU A 159 10.69 0.53 30.96
N ASP A 160 10.36 1.80 30.77
CA ASP A 160 9.85 2.72 31.77
C ASP A 160 8.57 3.37 31.26
N ILE A 161 7.43 3.05 31.88
CA ILE A 161 6.13 3.56 31.46
C ILE A 161 5.79 4.79 32.30
N ASP A 162 5.78 5.97 31.66
CA ASP A 162 5.32 7.21 32.28
C ASP A 162 3.78 7.32 32.20
N ASP A 163 3.16 7.83 33.28
CA ASP A 163 1.74 8.23 33.32
C ASP A 163 1.37 9.18 32.16
N LYS A 164 2.30 10.02 31.70
CA LYS A 164 2.12 10.93 30.55
C LYS A 164 1.97 10.18 29.23
N GLU A 165 2.77 9.16 28.98
CA GLU A 165 2.68 8.38 27.73
C GLU A 165 1.37 7.59 27.70
N SER A 166 0.98 7.04 28.85
CA SER A 166 -0.32 6.41 29.04
C SER A 166 -1.47 7.40 28.79
N ALA A 167 -1.35 8.64 29.27
CA ALA A 167 -2.32 9.70 28.98
C ALA A 167 -2.35 10.09 27.49
N GLN A 168 -1.21 10.07 26.80
CA GLN A 168 -1.14 10.33 25.36
C GLN A 168 -1.83 9.24 24.54
N ILE A 169 -1.67 7.96 24.87
CA ILE A 169 -2.44 6.86 24.23
C ILE A 169 -3.94 7.09 24.42
N GLY A 170 -4.36 7.49 25.64
CA GLY A 170 -5.74 7.85 25.92
C GLY A 170 -6.25 8.96 24.99
N ALA A 171 -5.46 10.02 24.80
CA ALA A 171 -5.81 11.13 23.91
C ALA A 171 -5.88 10.71 22.43
N ILE A 172 -4.95 9.87 21.96
CA ILE A 172 -4.95 9.32 20.60
C ILE A 172 -6.20 8.45 20.38
N GLY A 173 -6.53 7.57 21.31
CA GLY A 173 -7.71 6.71 21.24
C GLY A 173 -9.02 7.49 21.19
N LEU A 174 -9.15 8.52 22.03
CA LEU A 174 -10.29 9.43 22.00
C LEU A 174 -10.39 10.19 20.66
N ALA A 175 -9.26 10.64 20.10
CA ALA A 175 -9.23 11.31 18.80
C ALA A 175 -9.65 10.38 17.64
N LEU A 176 -9.32 9.09 17.72
CA LEU A 176 -9.76 8.06 16.77
C LEU A 176 -11.25 7.67 16.93
N GLY A 177 -11.84 8.03 18.07
CA GLY A 177 -13.26 7.85 18.38
C GLY A 177 -13.57 6.65 19.27
N PHE A 178 -12.58 6.11 19.98
CA PHE A 178 -12.77 5.04 20.96
C PHE A 178 -13.16 5.59 22.33
N SER A 179 -13.89 4.78 23.10
CA SER A 179 -14.10 4.99 24.53
C SER A 179 -12.89 4.54 25.36
N ALA A 180 -12.79 5.02 26.59
CA ALA A 180 -11.72 4.62 27.51
C ALA A 180 -11.66 3.10 27.75
N THR A 181 -12.81 2.42 27.73
CA THR A 181 -12.87 0.96 27.89
C THR A 181 -12.29 0.24 26.67
N GLU A 182 -12.68 0.64 25.46
CA GLU A 182 -12.15 0.07 24.21
C GLU A 182 -10.64 0.29 24.10
N ILE A 183 -10.13 1.45 24.51
CA ILE A 183 -8.68 1.73 24.51
C ILE A 183 -7.94 0.72 25.40
N LYS A 184 -8.45 0.47 26.63
CA LYS A 184 -7.86 -0.51 27.55
C LYS A 184 -7.86 -1.91 26.97
N GLU A 185 -8.95 -2.31 26.31
CA GLU A 185 -9.05 -3.61 25.64
C GLU A 185 -8.02 -3.73 24.51
N MET A 186 -7.82 -2.69 23.70
CA MET A 186 -6.83 -2.70 22.62
C MET A 186 -5.40 -2.78 23.12
N VAL A 187 -5.09 -2.08 24.22
CA VAL A 187 -3.79 -2.14 24.89
C VAL A 187 -3.51 -3.55 25.39
N ALA A 188 -4.47 -4.18 26.08
CA ALA A 188 -4.33 -5.55 26.57
C ALA A 188 -4.13 -6.58 25.43
N LEU A 189 -4.69 -6.33 24.24
CA LEU A 189 -4.51 -7.20 23.08
C LEU A 189 -3.14 -7.06 22.40
N ALA A 190 -2.39 -5.98 22.67
CA ALA A 190 -1.06 -5.77 22.09
C ALA A 190 0.05 -6.56 22.81
N GLU A 191 -0.22 -7.05 24.02
CA GLU A 191 0.72 -7.84 24.84
C GLU A 191 0.84 -9.32 24.40
N ILE A 192 0.00 -9.77 23.46
CA ILE A 192 -0.09 -11.16 22.97
C ILE A 192 0.63 -11.30 21.63
#